data_AF-A0A1G0N128-F1
#
_entry.id   AF-A0A1G0N128-F1
#
_cell.length_a   1.000
_cell.length_b   1.000
_cell.length_c   1.000
_cell.angle_alpha   90.00
_cell.angle_beta   90.00
_cell.angle_gamma   90.00
#
_symmetry.space_group_name_H-M   'P 1'
#
loop_
_entity.id
_entity.type
_entity.pdbx_description
1 polymer ?
#
loop_
_entity_poly.entity_id
_entity_poly.type
_entity_poly.pdbx_seq_one_letter_code
_entity_poly.pdbx_strand_id
1 'polypeptide(L)'
;MVSSLDNIKFLHPVGVSTFKYGVSIPVEAQTERMRGIEKGGKVPATILFGTEQPVVAEIRRLNNKPGHLQFRYENKAQERLRQYLLAIFGSQSGGSLLEVEEVAPFTFVFKPILKDASPCLRISDMLLHRLDKNDAKQFAEIEQIEETLAAVKYDAGFNQSDYNGRINEGLVGQGWNREQRVVSELGLKCDFEKNGIWVEVEFGNARSYYQDYVKFMLARKYRDARLGLLLCPTTSFAALLCELGQQRARENSVRERAPVYSGMMSYEKAARELPFLGFMFEMPIVVAGVGVSGN
;
A
#
# COMPACT_ATOMS: atom_id res chain seq x y z
N MET A 1 -9.62 8.53 -20.78
CA MET A 1 -10.35 7.34 -20.32
C MET A 1 -9.82 6.99 -18.94
N VAL A 2 -10.57 7.30 -17.88
CA VAL A 2 -10.21 6.96 -16.49
C VAL A 2 -10.91 5.64 -16.20
N SER A 3 -10.24 4.52 -16.39
CA SER A 3 -10.77 3.20 -16.03
C SER A 3 -10.07 2.65 -14.80
N SER A 4 -10.86 2.19 -13.82
CA SER A 4 -10.52 1.26 -12.73
C SER A 4 -9.89 1.76 -11.43
N LEU A 5 -9.98 3.05 -11.07
CA LEU A 5 -9.58 3.50 -9.72
C LEU A 5 -10.62 3.22 -8.61
N ASP A 6 -11.77 2.61 -8.94
CA ASP A 6 -12.90 2.43 -8.00
C ASP A 6 -12.94 1.07 -7.30
N ASN A 7 -12.02 0.15 -7.60
CA ASN A 7 -11.97 -1.12 -6.89
C ASN A 7 -11.27 -0.91 -5.55
N ILE A 8 -12.06 -0.87 -4.47
CA ILE A 8 -11.54 -0.79 -3.11
C ILE A 8 -10.67 -2.02 -2.86
N LYS A 9 -9.43 -1.79 -2.43
CA LYS A 9 -8.53 -2.84 -1.97
C LYS A 9 -7.84 -2.41 -0.68
N PHE A 10 -7.87 -3.26 0.35
CA PHE A 10 -7.15 -3.01 1.59
C PHE A 10 -6.63 -4.28 2.25
N LEU A 11 -5.59 -4.13 3.08
CA LEU A 11 -5.03 -5.19 3.90
C LEU A 11 -5.53 -5.04 5.34
N HIS A 12 -6.09 -6.12 5.88
CA HIS A 12 -6.51 -6.21 7.27
C HIS A 12 -5.56 -7.13 8.04
N PRO A 13 -4.88 -6.64 9.10
CA PRO A 13 -4.06 -7.51 9.94
C PRO A 13 -4.94 -8.49 10.72
N VAL A 14 -4.69 -9.78 10.56
CA VAL A 14 -5.47 -10.83 11.22
C VAL A 14 -5.05 -10.92 12.68
N GLY A 15 -6.02 -11.13 13.56
CA GLY A 15 -5.81 -11.22 15.01
C GLY A 15 -7.08 -11.67 15.71
N VAL A 16 -7.03 -11.79 17.04
CA VAL A 16 -8.18 -12.25 17.86
C VAL A 16 -9.45 -11.44 17.60
N SER A 17 -9.32 -10.13 17.38
CA SER A 17 -10.42 -9.23 17.07
C SER A 17 -11.10 -9.55 15.73
N THR A 18 -10.38 -10.13 14.77
CA THR A 18 -10.91 -10.53 13.46
C THR A 18 -11.98 -11.59 13.68
N PHE A 19 -11.66 -12.67 14.38
CA PHE A 19 -12.62 -13.76 14.63
C PHE A 19 -13.76 -13.37 15.57
N LYS A 20 -13.47 -12.48 16.54
CA LYS A 20 -14.45 -12.09 17.58
C LYS A 20 -15.40 -10.98 17.13
N TYR A 21 -14.90 -9.99 16.40
CA TYR A 21 -15.64 -8.76 16.09
C TYR A 21 -15.77 -8.50 14.59
N GLY A 22 -14.98 -9.16 13.75
CA GLY A 22 -15.00 -9.00 12.31
C GLY A 22 -13.87 -8.16 11.74
N VAL A 23 -13.94 -7.88 10.43
CA VAL A 23 -12.88 -7.24 9.64
C VAL A 23 -13.13 -5.74 9.55
N SER A 24 -12.18 -4.92 9.99
CA SER A 24 -12.32 -3.46 9.97
C SER A 24 -12.03 -2.92 8.57
N ILE A 25 -12.81 -1.93 8.12
CA ILE A 25 -12.60 -1.24 6.85
C ILE A 25 -11.95 0.12 7.17
N PRO A 26 -10.69 0.35 6.73
CA PRO A 26 -10.02 1.64 6.86
C PRO A 26 -10.82 2.79 6.22
N VAL A 27 -10.68 4.02 6.71
CA VAL A 27 -11.43 5.18 6.19
C VAL A 27 -11.05 5.48 4.74
N GLU A 28 -9.77 5.28 4.43
CA GLU A 28 -9.16 5.43 3.11
C GLU A 28 -9.73 4.43 2.11
N ALA A 29 -10.16 3.27 2.59
CA ALA A 29 -10.77 2.20 1.82
C ALA A 29 -12.32 2.28 1.80
N GLN A 30 -12.92 3.41 2.19
CA GLN A 30 -14.38 3.62 2.12
C GLN A 30 -14.77 4.44 0.90
N THR A 31 -15.55 3.85 0.00
CA THR A 31 -16.25 4.56 -1.08
C THR A 31 -17.27 5.55 -0.54
N GLU A 32 -17.73 6.49 -1.37
CA GLU A 32 -18.79 7.44 -1.00
C GLU A 32 -20.05 6.73 -0.47
N ARG A 33 -20.46 5.62 -1.10
CA ARG A 33 -21.58 4.77 -0.64
C ARG A 33 -21.38 4.24 0.77
N MET A 34 -20.16 3.84 1.12
CA MET A 34 -19.81 3.35 2.44
C MET A 34 -19.78 4.48 3.48
N ARG A 35 -19.25 5.65 3.10
CA ARG A 35 -19.19 6.82 3.97
C ARG A 35 -20.59 7.28 4.39
N GLY A 36 -21.58 7.14 3.50
CA GLY A 36 -22.99 7.42 3.78
C GLY A 36 -23.67 6.48 4.78
N ILE A 37 -23.06 5.36 5.18
CA ILE A 37 -23.64 4.48 6.22
C ILE A 37 -23.61 5.21 7.56
N GLU A 38 -24.77 5.54 8.10
CA GLU A 38 -24.88 6.27 9.37
C GLU A 38 -24.59 5.41 10.60
N LYS A 39 -24.47 6.06 11.76
CA LYS A 39 -24.29 5.40 13.05
C LYS A 39 -25.46 4.45 13.33
N GLY A 40 -25.15 3.18 13.63
CA GLY A 40 -26.17 2.16 13.84
C GLY A 40 -26.74 1.55 12.54
N GLY A 41 -26.49 2.19 11.39
CA GLY A 41 -26.82 1.67 10.07
C GLY A 41 -26.06 0.38 9.76
N LYS A 42 -26.75 -0.51 9.04
CA LYS A 42 -26.23 -1.80 8.59
C LYS A 42 -26.56 -1.94 7.12
N VAL A 43 -25.58 -2.34 6.32
CA VAL A 43 -25.78 -2.64 4.90
C VAL A 43 -25.35 -4.08 4.66
N PRO A 44 -26.17 -4.92 4.01
CA PRO A 44 -25.76 -6.27 3.66
C PRO A 44 -24.60 -6.21 2.67
N ALA A 45 -23.62 -7.09 2.87
CA ALA A 45 -22.49 -7.25 1.96
C ALA A 45 -22.26 -8.72 1.66
N THR A 46 -22.05 -9.02 0.39
CA THR A 46 -21.73 -10.37 -0.09
C THR A 46 -20.24 -10.60 0.05
N ILE A 47 -19.85 -11.64 0.76
CA ILE A 47 -18.44 -12.03 0.94
C ILE A 47 -18.18 -13.31 0.15
N LEU A 48 -17.24 -13.22 -0.78
CA LEU A 48 -16.68 -14.30 -1.57
C LEU A 48 -15.38 -14.76 -0.90
N PHE A 49 -15.23 -16.06 -0.65
CA PHE A 49 -14.06 -16.62 0.00
C PHE A 49 -13.86 -18.09 -0.40
N GLY A 50 -12.59 -18.50 -0.55
CA GLY A 50 -12.24 -19.85 -1.01
C GLY A 50 -12.95 -20.22 -2.32
N THR A 51 -13.38 -21.47 -2.42
CA THR A 51 -14.22 -22.01 -3.51
C THR A 51 -15.68 -22.15 -3.10
N GLU A 52 -16.07 -21.53 -1.99
CA GLU A 52 -17.36 -21.74 -1.37
C GLU A 52 -18.46 -20.83 -1.91
N GLN A 53 -19.71 -21.21 -1.65
CA GLN A 53 -20.86 -20.34 -1.88
C GLN A 53 -20.75 -19.05 -1.05
N PRO A 54 -21.11 -17.88 -1.63
CA PRO A 54 -21.02 -16.59 -0.95
C PRO A 54 -21.78 -16.55 0.38
N VAL A 55 -21.31 -15.74 1.33
CA VAL A 55 -22.00 -15.46 2.59
C VAL A 55 -22.40 -13.99 2.67
N VAL A 56 -23.62 -13.72 3.13
CA VAL A 56 -24.07 -12.35 3.39
C VAL A 56 -23.67 -11.92 4.81
N ALA A 57 -22.69 -11.03 4.89
CA ALA A 57 -22.28 -10.33 6.11
C ALA A 57 -22.98 -8.96 6.22
N GLU A 58 -22.72 -8.22 7.30
CA GLU A 58 -23.19 -6.84 7.45
C GLU A 58 -21.99 -5.89 7.52
N ILE A 59 -22.01 -4.80 6.74
CA ILE A 59 -21.14 -3.65 6.99
C ILE A 59 -21.84 -2.73 7.98
N ARG A 60 -21.16 -2.40 9.07
CA ARG A 60 -21.69 -1.54 10.14
C ARG A 60 -20.68 -0.48 10.55
N ARG A 61 -21.16 0.74 10.84
CA ARG A 61 -20.34 1.79 11.44
C ARG A 61 -20.07 1.51 12.93
N LEU A 62 -18.79 1.55 13.32
CA LEU A 62 -18.37 1.35 14.70
C LEU A 62 -18.70 2.56 15.57
N ASN A 63 -19.19 2.31 16.78
CA ASN A 63 -19.49 3.37 17.76
C ASN A 63 -18.23 3.88 18.49
N ASN A 64 -17.20 3.04 18.61
CA ASN A 64 -16.03 3.24 19.47
C ASN A 64 -14.75 3.66 18.72
N LYS A 65 -14.74 3.61 17.38
CA LYS A 65 -13.62 4.08 16.55
C LYS A 65 -14.20 5.02 15.46
N PRO A 66 -14.05 6.35 15.61
CA PRO A 66 -14.65 7.32 14.69
C PRO A 66 -14.30 7.03 13.23
N GLY A 67 -15.29 7.05 12.34
CA GLY A 67 -15.09 6.90 10.90
C GLY A 67 -14.94 5.47 10.39
N HIS A 68 -14.60 4.48 11.21
CA HIS A 68 -14.39 3.11 10.73
C HIS A 68 -15.70 2.34 10.53
N LEU A 69 -15.74 1.55 9.46
CA LEU A 69 -16.74 0.52 9.23
C LEU A 69 -16.15 -0.85 9.56
N GLN A 70 -17.02 -1.85 9.74
CA GLN A 70 -16.60 -3.22 9.98
C GLN A 70 -17.55 -4.21 9.30
N PHE A 71 -16.99 -5.24 8.68
CA PHE A 71 -17.71 -6.45 8.30
C PHE A 71 -18.00 -7.25 9.56
N ARG A 72 -19.27 -7.37 9.94
CA ARG A 72 -19.76 -8.16 11.07
C ARG A 72 -20.31 -9.48 10.57
N TYR A 73 -19.87 -10.57 11.20
CA TYR A 73 -20.30 -11.94 10.91
C TYR A 73 -20.62 -12.71 12.20
N GLU A 74 -21.47 -12.14 13.04
CA GLU A 74 -21.74 -12.65 14.40
C GLU A 74 -22.82 -13.74 14.44
N ASN A 75 -23.73 -13.73 13.47
CA ASN A 75 -24.91 -14.59 13.48
C ASN A 75 -24.61 -16.00 12.96
N LYS A 76 -25.47 -16.96 13.32
CA LYS A 76 -25.36 -18.36 12.85
C LYS A 76 -25.32 -18.49 11.32
N ALA A 77 -26.00 -17.59 10.61
CA ALA A 77 -25.99 -17.53 9.14
C ALA A 77 -24.59 -17.23 8.55
N GLN A 78 -23.71 -16.62 9.33
CA GLN A 78 -22.37 -16.22 8.94
C GLN A 78 -21.28 -17.11 9.56
N GLU A 79 -21.68 -18.15 10.31
CA GLU A 79 -20.76 -19.05 11.01
C GLU A 79 -19.76 -19.69 10.05
N ARG A 80 -20.18 -20.00 8.83
CA ARG A 80 -19.31 -20.55 7.78
C ARG A 80 -18.10 -19.66 7.49
N LEU A 81 -18.31 -18.34 7.37
CA LEU A 81 -17.21 -17.40 7.16
C LEU A 81 -16.24 -17.38 8.37
N ARG A 82 -16.79 -17.42 9.59
CA ARG A 82 -15.99 -17.46 10.82
C ARG A 82 -15.14 -18.74 10.87
N GLN A 83 -15.74 -19.89 10.56
CA GLN A 83 -15.07 -21.19 10.54
C GLN A 83 -14.01 -21.26 9.43
N TYR A 84 -14.29 -20.72 8.24
CA TYR A 84 -13.30 -20.59 7.17
C TYR A 84 -12.07 -19.78 7.64
N LEU A 85 -12.29 -18.60 8.23
CA LEU A 85 -11.21 -17.75 8.72
C LEU A 85 -10.45 -18.45 9.87
N LEU A 86 -11.14 -19.11 10.79
CA LEU A 86 -10.51 -19.88 11.88
C LEU A 86 -9.70 -21.08 11.35
N ALA A 87 -10.20 -21.79 10.34
CA ALA A 87 -9.48 -22.91 9.75
C ALA A 87 -8.18 -22.47 9.07
N ILE A 88 -8.19 -21.29 8.44
CA ILE A 88 -7.02 -20.75 7.72
C ILE A 88 -6.02 -20.07 8.66
N PHE A 89 -6.50 -19.28 9.61
CA PHE A 89 -5.64 -18.41 10.43
C PHE A 89 -5.57 -18.80 11.91
N GLY A 90 -6.40 -19.74 12.39
CA GLY A 90 -6.60 -20.00 13.82
C GLY A 90 -5.36 -20.46 14.58
N SER A 91 -4.40 -21.10 13.90
CA SER A 91 -3.10 -21.48 14.45
C SER A 91 -2.00 -20.43 14.23
N GLN A 92 -2.24 -19.41 13.39
CA GLN A 92 -1.21 -18.51 12.83
C GLN A 92 -1.64 -17.04 12.73
N SER A 93 -2.49 -16.58 13.65
CA SER A 93 -3.08 -15.24 13.53
C SER A 93 -2.04 -14.11 13.58
N GLY A 94 -0.93 -14.30 14.30
CA GLY A 94 0.11 -13.27 14.45
C GLY A 94 0.94 -13.08 13.19
N GLY A 95 0.71 -11.97 12.47
CA GLY A 95 1.49 -11.55 11.29
C GLY A 95 0.92 -12.03 9.94
N SER A 96 -0.22 -12.71 9.94
CA SER A 96 -0.98 -12.99 8.72
C SER A 96 -1.85 -11.80 8.34
N LEU A 97 -2.12 -11.64 7.04
CA LEU A 97 -2.95 -10.58 6.49
C LEU A 97 -4.18 -11.18 5.80
N LEU A 98 -5.24 -10.39 5.74
CA LEU A 98 -6.39 -10.64 4.89
C LEU A 98 -6.49 -9.50 3.89
N GLU A 99 -6.28 -9.80 2.61
CA GLU A 99 -6.56 -8.85 1.54
C GLU A 99 -8.06 -8.87 1.25
N VAL A 100 -8.67 -7.69 1.23
CA VAL A 100 -10.08 -7.49 0.95
C VAL A 100 -10.20 -6.61 -0.28
N GLU A 101 -10.91 -7.11 -1.29
CA GLU A 101 -11.13 -6.43 -2.57
C GLU A 101 -12.61 -6.34 -2.88
N GLU A 102 -13.12 -5.15 -3.21
CA GLU A 102 -14.48 -4.98 -3.71
C GLU A 102 -14.51 -5.24 -5.22
N VAL A 103 -15.19 -6.32 -5.63
CA VAL A 103 -15.29 -6.75 -7.04
C VAL A 103 -16.59 -6.32 -7.71
N ALA A 104 -17.60 -5.96 -6.91
CA ALA A 104 -18.83 -5.32 -7.32
C ALA A 104 -19.40 -4.54 -6.12
N PRO A 105 -20.35 -3.59 -6.30
CA PRO A 105 -20.92 -2.84 -5.20
C PRO A 105 -21.40 -3.74 -4.05
N PHE A 106 -20.83 -3.55 -2.86
CA PHE A 106 -21.07 -4.34 -1.66
C PHE A 106 -20.77 -5.85 -1.80
N THR A 107 -19.94 -6.25 -2.76
CA THR A 107 -19.46 -7.62 -2.96
C THR A 107 -17.95 -7.66 -2.86
N PHE A 108 -17.44 -8.40 -1.89
CA PHE A 108 -16.03 -8.41 -1.53
C PHE A 108 -15.44 -9.80 -1.63
N VAL A 109 -14.20 -9.89 -2.11
CA VAL A 109 -13.39 -11.11 -2.04
C VAL A 109 -12.44 -11.01 -0.86
N PHE A 110 -12.42 -12.05 -0.03
CA PHE A 110 -11.50 -12.22 1.09
C PHE A 110 -10.38 -13.17 0.67
N LYS A 111 -9.17 -12.63 0.48
CA LYS A 111 -7.98 -13.37 0.03
C LYS A 111 -6.98 -13.50 1.18
N PRO A 112 -6.74 -14.71 1.70
CA PRO A 112 -5.81 -14.90 2.81
C PRO A 112 -4.36 -14.73 2.35
N ILE A 113 -3.55 -14.06 3.16
CA ILE A 113 -2.10 -13.94 3.01
C ILE A 113 -1.48 -14.48 4.30
N LEU A 114 -0.98 -15.71 4.25
CA LEU A 114 -0.46 -16.41 5.43
C LEU A 114 0.96 -15.97 5.74
N LYS A 115 1.27 -15.78 7.02
CA LYS A 115 2.65 -15.46 7.46
C LYS A 115 3.66 -16.51 6.98
N ASP A 116 3.30 -17.78 7.04
CA ASP A 116 4.20 -18.89 6.68
C ASP A 116 4.49 -18.94 5.18
N ALA A 117 3.65 -18.32 4.35
CA ALA A 117 3.94 -18.12 2.93
C ALA A 117 5.08 -17.09 2.70
N SER A 118 5.65 -16.52 3.78
CA SER A 118 6.67 -15.47 3.74
C SER A 118 6.25 -14.32 2.80
N PRO A 119 5.13 -13.63 3.11
CA PRO A 119 4.67 -12.53 2.28
C PRO A 119 5.77 -11.49 2.16
N CYS A 120 5.84 -10.83 1.01
CA CYS A 120 6.93 -9.93 0.67
C CYS A 120 6.40 -8.73 -0.11
N LEU A 121 7.26 -7.72 -0.26
CA LEU A 121 6.92 -6.54 -1.05
C LEU A 121 6.91 -6.90 -2.54
N ARG A 122 5.99 -6.28 -3.27
CA ARG A 122 5.90 -6.36 -4.73
C ARG A 122 5.39 -5.04 -5.29
N ILE A 123 5.75 -4.76 -6.54
CA ILE A 123 5.07 -3.73 -7.31
C ILE A 123 3.69 -4.29 -7.69
N SER A 124 2.65 -3.70 -7.11
CA SER A 124 1.25 -4.07 -7.36
C SER A 124 0.71 -3.34 -8.58
N ASP A 125 1.12 -2.09 -8.76
CA ASP A 125 0.62 -1.21 -9.81
C ASP A 125 1.74 -0.31 -10.33
N MET A 126 1.65 0.06 -11.61
CA MET A 126 2.57 1.01 -12.25
C MET A 126 1.80 2.03 -13.07
N LEU A 127 2.07 3.31 -12.83
CA LEU A 127 1.68 4.40 -13.72
C LEU A 127 2.88 4.84 -14.53
N LEU A 128 2.70 4.92 -15.85
CA LEU A 128 3.73 5.29 -16.80
C LEU A 128 3.39 6.66 -17.40
N HIS A 129 4.33 7.60 -17.34
CA HIS A 129 4.25 8.91 -17.98
C HIS A 129 5.32 9.01 -19.06
N ARG A 130 4.91 9.37 -20.29
CA ARG A 130 5.78 9.43 -21.49
C ARG A 130 6.60 8.16 -21.73
N LEU A 131 6.03 7.03 -21.34
CA LEU A 131 6.59 5.70 -21.50
C LEU A 131 5.44 4.71 -21.69
N ASP A 132 5.61 3.74 -22.58
CA ASP A 132 4.65 2.65 -22.71
C ASP A 132 5.10 1.40 -21.94
N LYS A 133 4.20 0.41 -21.83
CA LYS A 133 4.45 -0.81 -21.06
C LYS A 133 5.55 -1.68 -21.64
N ASN A 134 5.78 -1.64 -22.96
CA ASN A 134 6.81 -2.45 -23.60
C ASN A 134 8.18 -1.82 -23.42
N ASP A 135 8.27 -0.49 -23.50
CA ASP A 135 9.50 0.25 -23.23
C ASP A 135 9.90 0.15 -21.76
N ALA A 136 8.94 0.20 -20.82
CA ALA A 136 9.21 -0.01 -19.40
C ALA A 136 9.90 -1.36 -19.12
N LYS A 137 9.50 -2.42 -19.83
CA LYS A 137 10.09 -3.76 -19.67
C LYS A 137 11.52 -3.88 -20.21
N GLN A 138 11.99 -2.91 -20.99
CA GLN A 138 13.36 -2.92 -21.50
C GLN A 138 14.38 -2.43 -20.46
N PHE A 139 13.91 -1.81 -19.36
CA PHE A 139 14.78 -1.39 -18.27
C PHE A 139 15.04 -2.55 -17.32
N ALA A 140 16.23 -3.16 -17.43
CA ALA A 140 16.69 -4.17 -16.48
C ALA A 140 16.70 -3.65 -15.02
N GLU A 141 16.85 -2.34 -14.83
CA GLU A 141 16.77 -1.70 -13.53
C GLU A 141 15.40 -1.85 -12.86
N ILE A 142 14.30 -1.92 -13.62
CA ILE A 142 12.97 -2.14 -13.04
C ILE A 142 12.84 -3.58 -12.52
N GLU A 143 13.34 -4.56 -13.27
CA GLU A 143 13.39 -5.96 -12.84
C GLU A 143 14.22 -6.12 -11.55
N GLN A 144 15.38 -5.46 -11.47
CA GLN A 144 16.22 -5.43 -10.26
C GLN A 144 15.50 -4.85 -9.04
N ILE A 145 14.68 -3.81 -9.24
CA ILE A 145 13.84 -3.25 -8.19
C ILE A 145 12.77 -4.27 -7.76
N GLU A 146 12.12 -4.94 -8.69
CA GLU A 146 11.13 -5.99 -8.39
C GLU A 146 11.76 -7.15 -7.60
N GLU A 147 12.94 -7.63 -8.00
CA GLU A 147 13.71 -8.63 -7.28
C GLU A 147 14.09 -8.17 -5.87
N THR A 148 14.53 -6.92 -5.74
CA THR A 148 14.88 -6.34 -4.45
C THR A 148 13.67 -6.27 -3.52
N LEU A 149 12.54 -5.72 -4.01
CA LEU A 149 11.29 -5.71 -3.26
C LEU A 149 10.87 -7.13 -2.88
N ALA A 150 11.10 -8.09 -3.77
CA ALA A 150 10.73 -9.47 -3.52
C ALA A 150 11.52 -10.16 -2.41
N ALA A 151 12.76 -9.73 -2.18
CA ALA A 151 13.56 -10.17 -1.05
C ALA A 151 13.13 -9.55 0.29
N VAL A 152 12.39 -8.43 0.27
CA VAL A 152 11.91 -7.75 1.49
C VAL A 152 10.65 -8.43 2.00
N LYS A 153 10.81 -9.29 3.01
CA LYS A 153 9.68 -9.93 3.71
C LYS A 153 8.84 -8.90 4.47
N TYR A 154 7.53 -9.09 4.43
CA TYR A 154 6.60 -8.38 5.30
C TYR A 154 6.75 -8.89 6.73
N ASP A 155 6.87 -7.94 7.65
CA ASP A 155 6.83 -8.17 9.08
C ASP A 155 5.97 -7.09 9.74
N ALA A 156 5.01 -7.51 10.58
CA ALA A 156 4.12 -6.61 11.30
C ALA A 156 4.86 -5.72 12.31
N GLY A 157 6.05 -6.14 12.76
CA GLY A 157 6.93 -5.38 13.64
C GLY A 157 7.68 -4.25 12.95
N PHE A 158 7.80 -4.26 11.62
CA PHE A 158 8.56 -3.25 10.88
C PHE A 158 7.81 -1.92 10.74
N ASN A 159 8.53 -0.81 10.89
CA ASN A 159 8.06 0.54 10.56
C ASN A 159 8.55 0.96 9.16
N GLN A 160 8.21 2.18 8.73
CA GLN A 160 8.62 2.72 7.43
C GLN A 160 10.15 2.72 7.24
N SER A 161 10.91 3.10 8.28
CA SER A 161 12.36 3.12 8.25
C SER A 161 12.97 1.72 8.11
N ASP A 162 12.33 0.70 8.70
CA ASP A 162 12.77 -0.70 8.58
C ASP A 162 12.63 -1.21 7.14
N TYR A 163 11.54 -0.86 6.47
CA TYR A 163 11.34 -1.22 5.05
C TYR A 163 12.29 -0.43 4.14
N ASN A 164 12.42 0.88 4.34
CA ASN A 164 13.35 1.71 3.58
C ASN A 164 14.80 1.22 3.71
N GLY A 165 15.23 0.83 4.92
CA GLY A 165 16.57 0.28 5.15
C GLY A 165 16.83 -1.01 4.36
N ARG A 166 15.86 -1.92 4.33
CA ARG A 166 16.00 -3.20 3.60
C ARG A 166 15.98 -3.02 2.09
N ILE A 167 15.14 -2.12 1.58
CA ILE A 167 15.15 -1.76 0.16
C ILE A 167 16.51 -1.14 -0.21
N ASN A 168 17.04 -0.26 0.65
CA ASN A 168 18.36 0.34 0.46
C ASN A 168 19.47 -0.71 0.39
N GLU A 169 19.54 -1.61 1.37
CA GLU A 169 20.52 -2.70 1.40
C GLU A 169 20.43 -3.57 0.14
N GLY A 170 19.21 -3.93 -0.30
CA GLY A 170 18.99 -4.72 -1.50
C GLY A 170 19.47 -4.00 -2.77
N LEU A 171 19.07 -2.75 -2.99
CA LEU A 171 19.48 -1.98 -4.16
C LEU A 171 21.00 -1.73 -4.18
N VAL A 172 21.60 -1.38 -3.04
CA VAL A 172 23.06 -1.23 -2.95
C VAL A 172 23.78 -2.54 -3.24
N GLY A 173 23.25 -3.68 -2.77
CA GLY A 173 23.75 -5.01 -3.10
C GLY A 173 23.71 -5.34 -4.59
N GLN A 174 22.77 -4.72 -5.32
CA GLN A 174 22.68 -4.80 -6.78
C GLN A 174 23.51 -3.72 -7.52
N GLY A 175 24.35 -2.96 -6.81
CA GLY A 175 25.23 -1.95 -7.41
C GLY A 175 24.55 -0.63 -7.75
N TRP A 176 23.44 -0.30 -7.10
CA TRP A 176 22.85 1.04 -7.20
C TRP A 176 23.66 2.06 -6.39
N ASN A 177 23.86 3.24 -6.96
CA ASN A 177 24.54 4.35 -6.30
C ASN A 177 23.57 5.06 -5.36
N ARG A 178 23.83 5.03 -4.04
CA ARG A 178 22.98 5.68 -3.04
C ARG A 178 23.19 7.20 -2.96
N GLU A 179 22.16 7.94 -2.57
CA GLU A 179 22.20 9.35 -2.20
C GLU A 179 22.90 10.27 -3.23
N GLN A 180 22.57 10.12 -4.50
CA GLN A 180 23.26 10.83 -5.57
C GLN A 180 22.81 12.29 -5.65
N ARG A 181 23.79 13.21 -5.65
CA ARG A 181 23.53 14.63 -5.82
C ARG A 181 23.11 14.93 -7.24
N VAL A 182 21.90 15.45 -7.39
CA VAL A 182 21.36 15.86 -8.68
C VAL A 182 22.11 17.09 -9.20
N VAL A 183 22.21 18.13 -8.36
CA VAL A 183 22.94 19.38 -8.62
C VAL A 183 23.90 19.63 -7.46
N SER A 184 25.19 19.83 -7.77
CA SER A 184 26.26 19.94 -6.76
C SER A 184 26.00 21.04 -5.73
N GLU A 185 25.45 22.17 -6.19
CA GLU A 185 25.26 23.42 -5.45
C GLU A 185 23.98 23.44 -4.61
N LEU A 186 22.95 22.68 -5.00
CA LEU A 186 21.61 22.77 -4.39
C LEU A 186 21.38 21.77 -3.23
N GLY A 187 22.35 20.90 -2.93
CA GLY A 187 22.22 19.90 -1.87
C GLY A 187 21.11 18.86 -2.09
N LEU A 188 20.41 18.91 -3.23
CA LEU A 188 19.34 18.00 -3.61
C LEU A 188 19.92 16.65 -4.01
N LYS A 189 19.42 15.59 -3.38
CA LYS A 189 19.81 14.22 -3.63
C LYS A 189 18.59 13.37 -3.98
N CYS A 190 18.81 12.39 -4.85
CA CYS A 190 17.91 11.25 -4.99
C CYS A 190 18.43 10.06 -4.21
N ASP A 191 17.51 9.20 -3.78
CA ASP A 191 17.84 8.02 -3.00
C ASP A 191 18.77 7.07 -3.76
N PHE A 192 18.50 6.79 -5.05
CA PHE A 192 19.35 5.91 -5.86
C PHE A 192 19.50 6.36 -7.31
N GLU A 193 20.61 5.97 -7.92
CA GLU A 193 20.86 6.07 -9.35
C GLU A 193 21.56 4.82 -9.87
N LYS A 194 21.19 4.39 -11.08
CA LYS A 194 21.95 3.41 -11.85
C LYS A 194 21.65 3.60 -13.35
N ASN A 195 22.70 3.67 -14.18
CA ASN A 195 22.59 3.73 -15.65
C ASN A 195 21.65 4.83 -16.19
N GLY A 196 21.58 5.97 -15.50
CA GLY A 196 20.68 7.08 -15.84
C GLY A 196 19.24 6.87 -15.38
N ILE A 197 18.95 5.85 -14.57
CA ILE A 197 17.66 5.63 -13.90
C ILE A 197 17.76 6.18 -12.48
N TRP A 198 16.90 7.14 -12.14
CA TRP A 198 16.91 7.83 -10.87
C TRP A 198 15.68 7.43 -10.06
N VAL A 199 15.90 6.98 -8.82
CA VAL A 199 14.86 6.38 -7.97
C VAL A 199 14.70 7.18 -6.68
N GLU A 200 13.45 7.34 -6.26
CA GLU A 200 13.05 7.84 -4.94
C GLU A 200 12.13 6.84 -4.26
N VAL A 201 12.34 6.60 -2.97
CA VAL A 201 11.56 5.66 -2.16
C VAL A 201 10.80 6.43 -1.07
N GLU A 202 9.58 6.83 -1.39
CA GLU A 202 8.76 7.72 -0.55
C GLU A 202 7.67 6.93 0.19
N PHE A 203 8.01 6.46 1.39
CA PHE A 203 7.08 5.82 2.34
C PHE A 203 6.62 6.81 3.43
N GLY A 204 7.00 8.08 3.29
CA GLY A 204 6.77 9.15 4.25
C GLY A 204 5.61 10.06 3.85
N ASN A 205 5.86 11.37 3.83
CA ASN A 205 4.81 12.38 3.83
C ASN A 205 4.22 12.62 2.43
N ALA A 206 2.89 12.62 2.31
CA ALA A 206 2.20 12.92 1.05
C ALA A 206 2.50 14.33 0.47
N ARG A 207 3.12 15.24 1.22
CA ARG A 207 3.49 16.59 0.76
C ARG A 207 4.86 16.68 0.09
N SER A 208 5.77 15.73 0.33
CA SER A 208 7.15 15.81 -0.20
C SER A 208 7.28 15.31 -1.63
N TYR A 209 6.39 14.43 -2.10
CA TYR A 209 6.59 13.74 -3.38
C TYR A 209 6.64 14.65 -4.63
N TYR A 210 6.08 15.87 -4.59
CA TYR A 210 6.26 16.84 -5.69
C TYR A 210 7.72 17.26 -5.85
N GLN A 211 8.47 17.31 -4.75
CA GLN A 211 9.90 17.61 -4.77
C GLN A 211 10.67 16.51 -5.51
N ASP A 212 10.23 15.25 -5.39
CA ASP A 212 10.85 14.12 -6.08
C ASP A 212 10.72 14.23 -7.59
N TYR A 213 9.57 14.68 -8.10
CA TYR A 213 9.44 14.99 -9.53
C TYR A 213 10.34 16.14 -9.97
N VAL A 214 10.51 17.17 -9.15
CA VAL A 214 11.46 18.27 -9.46
C VAL A 214 12.89 17.74 -9.49
N LYS A 215 13.27 16.83 -8.56
CA LYS A 215 14.59 16.20 -8.58
C LYS A 215 14.81 15.39 -9.87
N PHE A 216 13.83 14.64 -10.35
CA PHE A 216 13.92 13.93 -11.63
C PHE A 216 14.14 14.91 -12.80
N MET A 217 13.39 16.01 -12.85
CA MET A 217 13.57 17.03 -13.90
C MET A 217 14.95 17.69 -13.86
N LEU A 218 15.48 17.94 -12.66
CA LEU A 218 16.86 18.42 -12.49
C LEU A 218 17.87 17.35 -12.93
N ALA A 219 17.65 16.08 -12.61
CA ALA A 219 18.51 14.99 -13.05
C ALA A 219 18.51 14.85 -14.57
N ARG A 220 17.35 15.02 -15.21
CA ARG A 220 17.26 15.08 -16.68
C ARG A 220 18.09 16.20 -17.26
N LYS A 221 18.03 17.39 -16.66
CA LYS A 221 18.70 18.59 -17.16
C LYS A 221 20.22 18.57 -16.93
N TYR A 222 20.68 18.07 -15.79
CA TYR A 222 22.06 18.20 -15.35
C TYR A 222 22.87 16.89 -15.34
N ARG A 223 22.19 15.74 -15.45
CA ARG A 223 22.80 14.40 -15.31
C ARG A 223 22.35 13.41 -16.40
N ASP A 224 21.73 13.92 -17.46
CA ASP A 224 21.23 13.12 -18.59
C ASP A 224 20.31 11.95 -18.18
N ALA A 225 19.53 12.12 -17.10
CA ALA A 225 18.61 11.08 -16.62
C ALA A 225 17.69 10.59 -17.75
N ARG A 226 17.53 9.28 -17.85
CA ARG A 226 16.71 8.59 -18.85
C ARG A 226 15.32 8.27 -18.32
N LEU A 227 15.20 8.02 -17.02
CA LEU A 227 13.97 7.67 -16.34
C LEU A 227 13.99 8.15 -14.89
N GLY A 228 12.88 8.73 -14.43
CA GLY A 228 12.60 8.92 -13.00
C GLY A 228 11.66 7.84 -12.51
N LEU A 229 11.91 7.26 -11.34
CA LEU A 229 11.09 6.20 -10.78
C LEU A 229 10.76 6.50 -9.31
N LEU A 230 9.48 6.67 -9.03
CA LEU A 230 8.96 6.90 -7.68
C LEU A 230 8.37 5.60 -7.12
N LEU A 231 9.02 5.03 -6.11
CA LEU A 231 8.48 3.95 -5.30
C LEU A 231 7.69 4.54 -4.14
N CYS A 232 6.41 4.19 -4.04
CA CYS A 232 5.56 4.59 -2.93
C CYS A 232 4.59 3.46 -2.57
N PRO A 233 4.11 3.36 -1.33
CA PRO A 233 3.18 2.30 -0.97
C PRO A 233 1.84 2.47 -1.69
N THR A 234 1.13 1.37 -1.93
CA THR A 234 -0.31 1.43 -2.25
C THR A 234 -1.09 1.98 -1.06
N THR A 235 -2.28 2.53 -1.26
CA THR A 235 -3.15 3.04 -0.19
C THR A 235 -3.42 1.95 0.83
N SER A 236 -3.60 0.72 0.35
CA SER A 236 -3.74 -0.49 1.15
C SER A 236 -2.57 -0.69 2.10
N PHE A 237 -1.33 -0.67 1.58
CA PHE A 237 -0.14 -0.89 2.40
C PHE A 237 0.16 0.31 3.31
N ALA A 238 -0.06 1.53 2.82
CA ALA A 238 0.09 2.75 3.60
C ALA A 238 -0.84 2.77 4.82
N ALA A 239 -2.11 2.39 4.64
CA ALA A 239 -3.09 2.28 5.72
C ALA A 239 -2.67 1.22 6.75
N LEU A 240 -2.18 0.06 6.29
CA LEU A 240 -1.64 -0.98 7.16
C LEU A 240 -0.45 -0.47 8.00
N LEU A 241 0.52 0.20 7.38
CA LEU A 241 1.68 0.77 8.08
C LEU A 241 1.25 1.82 9.12
N CYS A 242 0.26 2.65 8.79
CA CYS A 242 -0.31 3.62 9.72
C CYS A 242 -0.99 2.94 10.92
N GLU A 243 -1.81 1.92 10.67
CA GLU A 243 -2.49 1.18 11.74
C GLU A 243 -1.50 0.48 12.67
N LEU A 244 -0.49 -0.21 12.13
CA LEU A 244 0.58 -0.84 12.90
C LEU A 244 1.41 0.20 13.68
N GLY A 245 1.64 1.38 13.11
CA GLY A 245 2.30 2.49 13.80
C GLY A 245 1.48 3.00 15.00
N GLN A 246 0.16 3.15 14.83
CA GLN A 246 -0.75 3.55 15.91
C GLN A 246 -0.85 2.50 17.02
N GLN A 247 -0.88 1.21 16.66
CA GLN A 247 -0.91 0.11 17.64
C GLN A 247 0.37 0.12 18.50
N ARG A 248 1.55 0.19 17.88
CA ARG A 248 2.84 0.30 18.58
C ARG A 248 2.93 1.53 19.47
N ALA A 249 2.44 2.69 19.02
CA ALA A 249 2.42 3.90 19.83
C ALA A 249 1.54 3.79 21.07
N ARG A 250 0.44 3.01 21.01
CA ARG A 250 -0.42 2.73 22.16
C ARG A 250 0.21 1.74 23.14
N GLU A 251 0.93 0.75 22.64
CA GLU A 251 1.63 -0.26 23.46
C GLU A 251 2.85 0.33 24.17
N ASN A 252 3.57 1.26 23.53
CA ASN A 252 4.80 1.88 24.06
C ASN A 252 4.54 3.19 24.82
N SER A 253 3.42 3.33 25.54
CA SER A 253 2.93 4.56 26.16
C SER A 253 3.98 5.41 26.90
N VAL A 254 4.66 6.31 26.17
CA VAL A 254 5.61 7.33 26.67
C VAL A 254 5.45 8.68 25.94
N ARG A 255 4.51 8.87 25.00
CA ARG A 255 4.33 10.18 24.33
C ARG A 255 2.95 10.78 24.54
N GLU A 256 2.91 11.90 25.28
CA GLU A 256 1.73 12.73 25.61
C GLU A 256 1.12 13.50 24.41
N ARG A 257 1.67 13.34 23.20
CA ARG A 257 1.08 13.94 21.99
C ARG A 257 1.04 12.92 20.86
N ALA A 258 -0.17 12.60 20.43
CA ALA A 258 -0.39 11.86 19.19
C ALA A 258 0.25 12.68 18.04
N PRO A 259 1.21 12.12 17.29
CA PRO A 259 1.75 12.82 16.14
C PRO A 259 0.61 13.09 15.16
N VAL A 260 0.45 14.35 14.76
CA VAL A 260 -0.49 14.75 13.72
C VAL A 260 0.04 14.22 12.39
N TYR A 261 -0.45 13.05 12.02
CA TYR A 261 -0.06 12.38 10.79
C TYR A 261 -0.66 13.14 9.60
N SER A 262 0.18 13.67 8.72
CA SER A 262 -0.25 14.51 7.57
C SER A 262 -0.64 13.69 6.32
N GLY A 263 -0.88 12.39 6.50
CA GLY A 263 -1.16 11.44 5.43
C GLY A 263 0.13 10.87 4.83
N MET A 264 0.16 9.54 4.65
CA MET A 264 1.25 8.87 3.96
C MET A 264 1.14 9.15 2.46
N MET A 265 2.27 9.25 1.77
CA MET A 265 2.26 9.17 0.32
C MET A 265 1.66 7.83 -0.14
N SER A 266 0.93 7.82 -1.24
CA SER A 266 0.41 6.60 -1.84
C SER A 266 0.44 6.64 -3.36
N TYR A 267 0.53 5.46 -3.97
CA TYR A 267 0.43 5.28 -5.41
C TYR A 267 -0.82 5.93 -5.99
N GLU A 268 -1.99 5.70 -5.38
CA GLU A 268 -3.28 6.18 -5.88
C GLU A 268 -3.38 7.70 -5.78
N LYS A 269 -2.67 8.34 -4.84
CA LYS A 269 -2.51 9.80 -4.81
C LYS A 269 -1.68 10.27 -6.00
N ALA A 270 -0.48 9.71 -6.19
CA ALA A 270 0.35 10.05 -7.35
C ALA A 270 -0.38 9.79 -8.67
N ALA A 271 -1.09 8.67 -8.79
CA ALA A 271 -1.75 8.27 -10.01
C ALA A 271 -2.94 9.16 -10.39
N ARG A 272 -3.63 9.71 -9.38
CA ARG A 272 -4.68 10.70 -9.57
C ARG A 272 -4.12 12.05 -10.00
N GLU A 273 -2.97 12.45 -9.45
CA GLU A 273 -2.45 13.81 -9.59
C GLU A 273 -1.48 13.97 -10.76
N LEU A 274 -0.66 12.96 -11.07
CA LEU A 274 0.32 13.00 -12.16
C LEU A 274 -0.27 13.39 -13.51
N PRO A 275 -1.47 12.93 -13.93
CA PRO A 275 -2.08 13.36 -15.19
C PRO A 275 -2.31 14.88 -15.30
N PHE A 276 -2.57 15.56 -14.18
CA PHE A 276 -2.75 17.01 -14.15
C PHE A 276 -1.42 17.78 -14.14
N LEU A 277 -0.33 17.11 -13.76
CA LEU A 277 1.02 17.69 -13.66
C LEU A 277 1.89 17.32 -14.86
N GLY A 278 1.50 16.30 -15.63
CA GLY A 278 2.30 15.67 -16.67
C GLY A 278 2.80 16.64 -17.75
N PHE A 279 2.12 17.77 -17.96
CA PHE A 279 2.57 18.82 -18.87
C PHE A 279 3.91 19.45 -18.47
N MET A 280 4.27 19.41 -17.18
CA MET A 280 5.53 19.95 -16.65
C MET A 280 6.71 19.00 -16.84
N PHE A 281 6.45 17.72 -17.12
CA PHE A 281 7.48 16.69 -17.13
C PHE A 281 7.80 16.25 -18.56
N GLU A 282 9.03 16.54 -19.00
CA GLU A 282 9.53 16.26 -20.34
C GLU A 282 10.24 14.90 -20.47
N MET A 283 10.50 14.22 -19.35
CA MET A 283 11.15 12.91 -19.31
C MET A 283 10.17 11.78 -18.99
N PRO A 284 10.52 10.52 -19.31
CA PRO A 284 9.82 9.35 -18.80
C PRO A 284 9.81 9.33 -17.27
N ILE A 285 8.64 9.06 -16.68
CA ILE A 285 8.47 8.86 -15.24
C ILE A 285 7.64 7.60 -15.01
N VAL A 286 8.09 6.75 -14.09
CA VAL A 286 7.35 5.60 -13.57
C VAL A 286 6.98 5.89 -12.13
N VAL A 287 5.72 5.71 -11.77
CA VAL A 287 5.30 5.63 -10.36
C VAL A 287 4.89 4.19 -10.11
N ALA A 288 5.54 3.53 -9.16
CA ALA A 288 5.28 2.14 -8.81
C ALA A 288 4.71 2.05 -7.38
N GLY A 289 3.53 1.43 -7.29
CA GLY A 289 2.82 1.18 -6.06
C GLY A 289 3.29 -0.11 -5.41
N VAL A 290 3.94 0.00 -4.25
CA VAL A 290 4.46 -1.12 -3.49
C VAL A 290 3.37 -1.65 -2.55
N GLY A 291 3.05 -2.94 -2.67
CA GLY A 291 2.10 -3.64 -1.81
C GLY A 291 2.73 -4.86 -1.16
N VAL A 292 1.94 -5.53 -0.30
CA VAL A 292 2.30 -6.83 0.28
C VAL A 292 1.50 -7.90 -0.45
N SER A 293 2.17 -8.94 -0.94
CA SER A 293 1.52 -10.11 -1.52
C SER A 293 2.00 -11.39 -0.83
N GLY A 294 1.13 -12.40 -0.79
CA GLY A 294 1.57 -13.78 -0.59
C GLY A 294 2.34 -14.26 -1.83
N ASN A 295 3.26 -15.21 -1.64
CA ASN A 295 3.83 -15.98 -2.74
C ASN A 295 2.80 -16.94 -3.33
#